data_AF-A0A942Q9G1-F1
#
_entry.id   AF-A0A942Q9G1-F1
#
_cell.length_a   1.000
_cell.length_b   1.000
_cell.length_c   1.000
_cell.angle_alpha   90.00
_cell.angle_beta   90.00
_cell.angle_gamma   90.00
#
_symmetry.space_group_name_H-M   'P 1'
#
loop_
_entity.id
_entity.type
_entity.pdbx_description
1 polymer ?
#
loop_
_entity_poly.entity_id
_entity_poly.type
_entity_poly.pdbx_seq_one_letter_code
_entity_poly.pdbx_strand_id
1 'polypeptide(L)'
;SVISDNEVKYSGGGLYNNGAGTMTLINTDVLNNLASDERFLPANRERVNLGGGIYNQGTFSMTGGTVTGNWSALYGGGIANGITTAPDRPLTLTGVLVTGNTAANFEDHADAFGGGLINYRTDPLANLTIDTGTTITGNVAAFSPDIHHVCTNCGGPAMLMRAPRPLQMPVFGDDGR
;
A
#
# COMPACT_ATOMS: atom_id res chain seq x y z
N SER A 1 -7.59 18.43 -0.03
CA SER A 1 -7.59 18.31 1.45
C SER A 1 -6.25 17.81 1.93
N VAL A 2 -5.91 17.98 3.20
CA VAL A 2 -4.66 17.44 3.78
C VAL A 2 -5.00 16.58 4.99
N ILE A 3 -4.41 15.40 5.05
CA ILE A 3 -4.50 14.44 6.17
C ILE A 3 -3.07 14.13 6.57
N SER A 4 -2.64 14.66 7.70
CA SER A 4 -1.25 14.51 8.10
C SER A 4 -1.05 14.29 9.58
N ASP A 5 0.14 13.74 9.90
CA ASP A 5 0.68 13.65 11.26
C ASP A 5 -0.21 12.89 12.25
N ASN A 6 -0.96 11.90 11.74
CA ASN A 6 -1.76 11.00 12.56
C ASN A 6 -0.93 9.78 12.96
N GLU A 7 -1.11 9.30 14.18
CA GLU A 7 -0.45 8.10 14.71
C GLU A 7 -1.48 7.12 15.26
N VAL A 8 -1.44 5.88 14.78
CA VAL A 8 -2.30 4.80 15.25
C VAL A 8 -1.48 3.54 15.54
N LYS A 9 -1.96 2.77 16.51
CA LYS A 9 -1.37 1.47 16.86
C LYS A 9 -1.70 0.34 15.88
N TYR A 10 -2.70 0.55 15.02
CA TYR A 10 -3.21 -0.45 14.10
C TYR A 10 -2.93 -0.06 12.65
N SER A 11 -3.89 -0.26 11.75
CA SER A 11 -3.75 0.02 10.31
C SER A 11 -4.47 1.30 9.91
N GLY A 12 -3.99 1.97 8.86
CA GLY A 12 -4.58 3.18 8.31
C GLY A 12 -4.25 4.42 9.14
N GLY A 13 -2.96 4.77 9.21
CA GLY A 13 -2.49 5.88 10.04
C GLY A 13 -3.22 7.18 9.75
N GLY A 14 -3.41 7.53 8.47
CA GLY A 14 -4.24 8.66 8.08
C GLY A 14 -5.69 8.26 7.82
N LEU A 15 -5.90 7.20 7.04
CA LEU A 15 -7.21 6.79 6.55
C LEU A 15 -7.41 5.28 6.64
N TYR A 16 -8.58 4.89 7.12
CA TYR A 16 -9.03 3.50 7.18
C TYR A 16 -10.37 3.37 6.47
N ASN A 17 -10.43 2.52 5.44
CA ASN A 17 -11.68 2.11 4.79
C ASN A 17 -12.00 0.65 5.13
N ASN A 18 -13.19 0.38 5.67
CA ASN A 18 -13.62 -0.97 6.01
C ASN A 18 -14.09 -1.76 4.76
N GLY A 19 -14.21 -3.08 4.90
CA GLY A 19 -14.81 -4.07 3.98
C GLY A 19 -15.94 -3.59 3.09
N ALA A 20 -16.96 -2.97 3.71
CA ALA A 20 -18.18 -2.52 3.04
C ALA A 20 -18.13 -1.04 2.61
N GLY A 21 -17.02 -0.35 2.89
CA GLY A 21 -16.90 1.08 2.68
C GLY A 21 -16.42 1.46 1.28
N THR A 22 -16.77 2.68 0.88
CA THR A 22 -16.27 3.30 -0.35
C THR A 22 -15.49 4.55 0.05
N MET A 23 -14.24 4.62 -0.39
CA MET A 23 -13.36 5.76 -0.21
C MET A 23 -13.05 6.40 -1.56
N THR A 24 -13.32 7.69 -1.70
CA THR A 24 -12.96 8.49 -2.88
C THR A 24 -12.19 9.70 -2.43
N LEU A 25 -10.95 9.82 -2.89
CA LEU A 25 -10.07 10.95 -2.62
C LEU A 25 -9.82 11.74 -3.90
N ILE A 26 -10.03 13.05 -3.85
CA ILE A 26 -9.80 13.95 -4.98
C ILE A 26 -8.89 15.07 -4.48
N ASN A 27 -7.74 15.26 -5.13
CA ASN A 27 -6.74 16.29 -4.78
C ASN A 27 -6.48 16.33 -3.26
N THR A 28 -6.14 15.17 -2.71
CA THR A 28 -5.92 14.99 -1.28
C THR A 28 -4.48 14.59 -1.03
N ASP A 29 -3.84 15.29 -0.09
CA ASP A 29 -2.49 14.98 0.37
C ASP A 29 -2.56 14.18 1.67
N VAL A 30 -1.95 13.01 1.68
CA VAL A 30 -1.84 12.11 2.83
C VAL A 30 -0.37 12.05 3.23
N LEU A 31 -0.02 12.77 4.30
CA LEU A 31 1.37 13.11 4.62
C LEU A 31 1.77 12.63 6.01
N ASN A 32 2.93 12.01 6.16
CA ASN A 32 3.57 11.77 7.47
C ASN A 32 2.69 11.04 8.50
N ASN A 33 1.80 10.15 8.05
CA ASN A 33 1.00 9.35 8.96
C ASN A 33 1.75 8.08 9.37
N LEU A 34 1.51 7.63 10.60
CA LEU A 34 2.25 6.56 11.26
C LEU A 34 1.30 5.46 11.72
N ALA A 35 1.50 4.25 11.21
CA ALA A 35 0.86 3.01 11.68
C ALA A 35 1.89 2.14 12.39
N SER A 36 1.99 2.26 13.72
CA SER A 36 3.01 1.59 14.53
C SER A 36 2.54 1.27 15.94
N ASP A 37 2.85 0.09 16.46
CA ASP A 37 2.62 -0.27 17.88
C ASP A 37 3.87 -0.05 18.76
N GLU A 38 4.77 0.86 18.34
CA GLU A 38 6.07 1.15 18.96
C GLU A 38 6.03 1.47 20.47
N ARG A 39 4.85 1.77 21.03
CA ARG A 39 4.74 2.18 22.42
C ARG A 39 4.55 1.03 23.39
N PHE A 40 4.05 -0.14 22.97
CA PHE A 40 3.76 -1.24 23.91
C PHE A 40 3.66 -2.58 23.19
N LEU A 41 4.62 -3.48 23.41
CA LEU A 41 4.43 -4.86 23.93
C LEU A 41 5.45 -5.88 23.39
N PRO A 42 5.73 -6.96 24.16
CA PRO A 42 6.82 -7.89 23.90
C PRO A 42 6.57 -8.75 22.66
N ALA A 43 7.63 -9.41 22.20
CA ALA A 43 7.83 -10.16 20.95
C ALA A 43 6.80 -11.26 20.55
N ASN A 44 5.56 -11.24 21.04
CA ASN A 44 4.58 -12.32 20.85
C ASN A 44 3.15 -11.86 20.48
N ARG A 45 2.98 -10.69 19.84
CA ARG A 45 1.68 -10.33 19.23
C ARG A 45 1.79 -10.18 17.72
N GLU A 46 0.75 -10.68 17.06
CA GLU A 46 0.54 -10.63 15.61
C GLU A 46 0.57 -9.17 15.14
N ARG A 47 1.75 -8.72 14.69
CA ARG A 47 1.94 -7.40 14.09
C ARG A 47 1.15 -7.38 12.78
N VAL A 48 0.10 -6.56 12.69
CA VAL A 48 -0.63 -6.27 11.44
C VAL A 48 -0.84 -4.77 11.32
N ASN A 49 0.27 -4.03 11.29
CA ASN A 49 0.28 -2.61 10.93
C ASN A 49 0.40 -2.50 9.42
N LEU A 50 -0.64 -1.97 8.80
CA LEU A 50 -0.79 -1.92 7.35
C LEU A 50 -1.25 -0.51 6.96
N GLY A 51 -0.70 0.04 5.89
CA GLY A 51 -1.18 1.33 5.37
C GLY A 51 -0.85 2.48 6.31
N GLY A 52 0.42 2.90 6.34
CA GLY A 52 0.85 4.05 7.14
C GLY A 52 0.04 5.29 6.80
N GLY A 53 -0.16 5.54 5.51
CA GLY A 53 -1.07 6.57 5.02
C GLY A 53 -2.50 6.07 4.96
N ILE A 54 -2.73 5.08 4.09
CA ILE A 54 -4.06 4.61 3.72
C ILE A 54 -4.11 3.09 3.85
N TYR A 55 -5.08 2.62 4.62
CA TYR A 55 -5.47 1.22 4.64
C TYR A 55 -6.86 1.04 4.04
N ASN A 56 -6.94 0.30 2.94
CA ASN A 56 -8.17 0.02 2.24
C ASN A 56 -8.58 -1.46 2.34
N GLN A 57 -9.78 -1.65 2.87
CA GLN A 57 -10.51 -2.91 2.87
C GLN A 57 -11.81 -2.86 2.06
N GLY A 58 -12.15 -1.73 1.43
CA GLY A 58 -13.37 -1.60 0.63
C GLY A 58 -13.05 -1.22 -0.81
N THR A 59 -13.91 -0.41 -1.43
CA THR A 59 -13.62 0.21 -2.73
C THR A 59 -12.82 1.48 -2.52
N PHE A 60 -11.70 1.66 -3.24
CA PHE A 60 -10.88 2.87 -3.15
C PHE A 60 -10.52 3.44 -4.52
N SER A 61 -10.80 4.73 -4.70
CA SER A 61 -10.29 5.52 -5.82
C SER A 61 -9.62 6.80 -5.33
N MET A 62 -8.50 7.15 -5.95
CA MET A 62 -7.79 8.40 -5.73
C MET A 62 -7.45 9.07 -7.05
N THR A 63 -7.79 10.36 -7.15
CA THR A 63 -7.49 11.19 -8.31
C THR A 63 -6.74 12.45 -7.87
N GLY A 64 -5.51 12.61 -8.34
CA GLY A 64 -4.63 13.70 -7.94
C GLY A 64 -4.19 13.63 -6.48
N GLY A 65 -3.38 14.59 -6.07
CA GLY A 65 -2.81 14.66 -4.73
C GLY A 65 -1.62 13.72 -4.51
N THR A 66 -1.18 13.64 -3.26
CA THR A 66 0.05 12.95 -2.88
C THR A 66 -0.15 11.99 -1.71
N VAL A 67 0.63 10.92 -1.68
CA VAL A 67 0.79 10.04 -0.52
C VAL A 67 2.29 10.01 -0.21
N THR A 68 2.70 10.77 0.81
CA THR A 68 4.12 11.05 1.05
C THR A 68 4.53 10.92 2.50
N GLY A 69 5.72 10.36 2.75
CA GLY A 69 6.32 10.34 4.09
C GLY A 69 5.59 9.46 5.09
N ASN A 70 4.65 8.61 4.65
CA ASN A 70 3.89 7.77 5.56
C ASN A 70 4.68 6.51 5.93
N TRP A 71 4.44 5.99 7.13
CA TRP A 71 5.21 4.89 7.69
C TRP A 71 4.30 3.80 8.25
N SER A 72 4.63 2.54 7.96
CA SER A 72 3.95 1.35 8.46
C SER A 72 4.96 0.34 9.00
N ALA A 73 4.62 -0.31 10.13
CA ALA A 73 5.54 -1.27 10.76
C ALA A 73 5.70 -2.58 9.98
N LEU A 74 4.83 -2.87 9.01
CA LEU A 74 4.86 -4.13 8.30
C LEU A 74 4.73 -3.95 6.79
N TYR A 75 3.55 -3.56 6.31
CA TYR A 75 3.27 -3.48 4.87
C TYR A 75 2.60 -2.17 4.49
N GLY A 76 2.82 -1.72 3.25
CA GLY A 76 2.12 -0.56 2.70
C GLY A 76 2.43 0.70 3.48
N GLY A 77 3.67 1.21 3.40
CA GLY A 77 4.04 2.46 4.06
C GLY A 77 3.10 3.59 3.64
N GLY A 78 2.87 3.73 2.35
CA GLY A 78 1.90 4.65 1.77
C GLY A 78 0.49 4.05 1.78
N ILE A 79 0.28 3.05 0.92
CA ILE A 79 -1.04 2.47 0.65
C ILE A 79 -0.99 0.95 0.86
N ALA A 80 -1.94 0.44 1.63
CA ALA A 80 -2.20 -0.99 1.75
C ALA A 80 -3.61 -1.32 1.29
N ASN A 81 -3.73 -2.17 0.26
CA ASN A 81 -5.00 -2.64 -0.28
C ASN A 81 -5.13 -4.17 -0.14
N GLY A 82 -6.28 -4.63 0.36
CA GLY A 82 -6.73 -6.02 0.16
C GLY A 82 -6.06 -7.11 1.02
N ILE A 83 -5.44 -6.76 2.15
CA ILE A 83 -4.65 -7.69 2.99
C ILE A 83 -5.53 -8.58 3.91
N THR A 84 -6.81 -8.79 3.60
CA THR A 84 -7.69 -9.69 4.39
C THR A 84 -8.57 -10.55 3.50
N THR A 85 -9.11 -11.63 4.05
CA THR A 85 -9.92 -12.69 3.40
C THR A 85 -11.31 -12.28 2.86
N ALA A 86 -11.60 -10.98 2.76
CA ALA A 86 -12.90 -10.50 2.29
C ALA A 86 -12.93 -10.39 0.75
N PRO A 87 -14.12 -10.30 0.12
CA PRO A 87 -14.24 -10.20 -1.32
C PRO A 87 -13.55 -8.95 -1.86
N ASP A 88 -13.31 -8.98 -3.17
CA ASP A 88 -12.48 -8.08 -3.96
C ASP A 88 -12.62 -6.58 -3.69
N ARG A 89 -11.47 -5.90 -3.75
CA ARG A 89 -11.30 -4.50 -3.36
C ARG A 89 -10.59 -3.75 -4.47
N PRO A 90 -11.32 -3.19 -5.45
CA PRO A 90 -10.70 -2.46 -6.54
C PRO A 90 -9.98 -1.22 -5.99
N LEU A 91 -8.77 -1.00 -6.51
CA LEU A 91 -7.96 0.18 -6.25
C LEU A 91 -7.68 0.88 -7.58
N THR A 92 -8.11 2.13 -7.70
CA THR A 92 -7.79 2.99 -8.86
C THR A 92 -7.02 4.23 -8.43
N LEU A 93 -5.86 4.45 -9.04
CA LEU A 93 -5.00 5.62 -8.84
C LEU A 93 -4.79 6.35 -10.16
N THR A 94 -5.21 7.61 -10.24
CA THR A 94 -5.05 8.45 -11.44
C THR A 94 -4.38 9.78 -11.07
N GLY A 95 -3.25 10.13 -11.68
CA GLY A 95 -2.56 11.38 -11.38
C GLY A 95 -1.99 11.48 -9.96
N VAL A 96 -1.73 10.37 -9.26
CA VAL A 96 -1.30 10.36 -7.86
C VAL A 96 0.22 10.24 -7.74
N LEU A 97 0.85 11.03 -6.88
CA LEU A 97 2.26 10.83 -6.51
C LEU A 97 2.37 10.07 -5.19
N VAL A 98 3.00 8.89 -5.20
CA VAL A 98 3.27 8.07 -4.01
C VAL A 98 4.78 7.96 -3.81
N THR A 99 5.33 8.68 -2.84
CA THR A 99 6.80 8.79 -2.68
C THR A 99 7.25 8.95 -1.23
N GLY A 100 8.48 8.56 -0.91
CA GLY A 100 9.05 8.73 0.42
C GLY A 100 8.32 7.96 1.53
N ASN A 101 7.48 6.99 1.19
CA ASN A 101 6.78 6.18 2.18
C ASN A 101 7.63 4.96 2.57
N THR A 102 7.48 4.50 3.82
CA THR A 102 8.33 3.45 4.39
C THR A 102 7.49 2.33 4.99
N ALA A 103 7.78 1.08 4.60
CA ALA A 103 7.34 -0.12 5.29
C ALA A 103 8.58 -0.79 5.90
N ALA A 104 8.69 -0.79 7.22
CA ALA A 104 9.82 -1.40 7.92
C ALA A 104 9.39 -1.77 9.35
N ASN A 105 9.76 -2.96 9.82
CA ASN A 105 9.72 -3.26 11.25
C ASN A 105 11.01 -2.79 11.93
N PHE A 106 10.97 -2.55 13.24
CA PHE A 106 12.09 -2.02 14.02
C PHE A 106 12.98 -3.08 14.67
N GLU A 107 12.60 -4.37 14.61
CA GLU A 107 13.33 -5.46 15.30
C GLU A 107 14.12 -6.38 14.37
N ASP A 108 13.70 -6.58 13.11
CA ASP A 108 14.48 -7.28 12.08
C ASP A 108 13.79 -7.11 10.73
N HIS A 109 14.38 -6.32 9.82
CA HIS A 109 13.87 -5.91 8.51
C HIS A 109 13.49 -7.03 7.52
N ALA A 110 13.33 -8.28 7.96
CA ALA A 110 13.33 -9.43 7.09
C ALA A 110 12.12 -9.52 6.16
N ASP A 111 10.95 -8.96 6.51
CA ASP A 111 9.72 -9.34 5.82
C ASP A 111 8.88 -8.18 5.27
N ALA A 112 9.29 -6.91 5.35
CA ALA A 112 8.44 -5.78 4.94
C ALA A 112 8.31 -5.62 3.41
N PHE A 113 7.08 -5.44 2.92
CA PHE A 113 6.72 -5.32 1.50
C PHE A 113 5.96 -4.02 1.18
N GLY A 114 6.21 -3.46 -0.01
CA GLY A 114 5.37 -2.42 -0.59
C GLY A 114 5.43 -1.10 0.19
N GLY A 115 6.62 -0.50 0.31
CA GLY A 115 6.81 0.78 0.97
C GLY A 115 5.88 1.87 0.44
N GLY A 116 5.70 1.94 -0.89
CA GLY A 116 4.75 2.83 -1.54
C GLY A 116 3.35 2.25 -1.52
N LEU A 117 3.17 1.10 -2.18
CA LEU A 117 1.89 0.44 -2.34
C LEU A 117 2.05 -1.07 -2.21
N ILE A 118 1.22 -1.67 -1.36
CA ILE A 118 0.96 -3.11 -1.39
C ILE A 118 -0.49 -3.35 -1.81
N ASN A 119 -0.67 -4.31 -2.72
CA ASN A 119 -1.96 -4.77 -3.17
C ASN A 119 -2.02 -6.29 -3.10
N TYR A 120 -2.73 -6.80 -2.11
CA TYR A 120 -2.98 -8.22 -1.93
C TYR A 120 -4.39 -8.55 -2.41
N ARG A 121 -4.57 -9.65 -3.15
CA ARG A 121 -5.88 -10.10 -3.60
C ARG A 121 -5.96 -11.61 -3.75
N THR A 122 -7.19 -12.12 -3.68
CA THR A 122 -7.49 -13.53 -3.93
C THR A 122 -8.15 -13.76 -5.29
N ASP A 123 -8.94 -12.83 -5.85
CA ASP A 123 -9.64 -13.04 -7.12
C ASP A 123 -8.91 -12.45 -8.34
N PRO A 124 -8.85 -13.17 -9.48
CA PRO A 124 -8.35 -12.66 -10.76
C PRO A 124 -9.03 -11.41 -11.31
N LEU A 125 -10.25 -11.08 -10.90
CA LEU A 125 -11.01 -9.94 -11.37
C LEU A 125 -10.83 -8.66 -10.53
N ALA A 126 -10.23 -8.75 -9.34
CA ALA A 126 -9.90 -7.58 -8.52
C ALA A 126 -8.76 -6.73 -9.13
N ASN A 127 -9.11 -5.68 -9.86
CA ASN A 127 -8.12 -4.91 -10.61
C ASN A 127 -7.37 -3.87 -9.73
N LEU A 128 -6.04 -3.90 -9.75
CA LEU A 128 -5.20 -2.75 -9.40
C LEU A 128 -5.03 -1.91 -10.66
N THR A 129 -5.61 -0.72 -10.68
CA THR A 129 -5.53 0.20 -11.81
C THR A 129 -4.64 1.38 -11.44
N ILE A 130 -3.45 1.43 -12.03
CA ILE A 130 -2.54 2.59 -11.98
C ILE A 130 -2.64 3.27 -13.34
N ASP A 131 -3.37 4.37 -13.38
CA ASP A 131 -3.69 5.12 -14.59
C ASP A 131 -2.72 6.29 -14.80
N THR A 132 -2.86 6.96 -15.94
CA THR A 132 -2.01 8.05 -16.41
C THR A 132 -1.77 9.13 -15.35
N GLY A 133 -0.53 9.61 -15.31
CA GLY A 133 -0.07 10.61 -14.35
C GLY A 133 0.24 10.09 -12.94
N THR A 134 -0.09 8.83 -12.62
CA THR A 134 0.31 8.23 -11.35
C THR A 134 1.79 7.82 -11.37
N THR A 135 2.52 8.21 -10.33
CA THR A 135 3.93 7.85 -10.12
C THR A 135 4.11 7.27 -8.73
N ILE A 136 4.68 6.07 -8.62
CA ILE A 136 5.01 5.43 -7.35
C ILE A 136 6.51 5.17 -7.35
N THR A 137 7.28 5.95 -6.60
CA THR A 137 8.75 5.90 -6.63
C THR A 137 9.38 6.47 -5.36
N GLY A 138 10.61 6.05 -5.04
CA GLY A 138 11.38 6.59 -3.92
C GLY A 138 10.80 6.17 -2.57
N ASN A 139 10.15 5.03 -2.52
CA ASN A 139 9.65 4.43 -1.28
C ASN A 139 10.66 3.42 -0.72
N VAL A 140 10.49 3.00 0.52
CA VAL A 140 11.43 2.14 1.24
C VAL A 140 10.68 0.92 1.80
N ALA A 141 11.15 -0.27 1.47
CA ALA A 141 10.81 -1.53 2.11
C ALA A 141 11.91 -2.55 1.85
N ALA A 142 11.93 -3.65 2.61
CA ALA A 142 12.88 -4.73 2.40
C ALA A 142 12.70 -5.38 1.01
N PHE A 143 11.44 -5.54 0.60
CA PHE A 143 11.08 -6.10 -0.69
C PHE A 143 10.05 -5.24 -1.40
N SER A 144 10.19 -5.12 -2.72
CA SER A 144 9.25 -4.37 -3.58
C SER A 144 8.95 -2.97 -3.02
N PRO A 145 9.97 -2.10 -2.84
CA PRO A 145 9.83 -0.82 -2.13
C PRO A 145 8.73 0.06 -2.68
N ASP A 146 8.55 0.12 -4.01
CA ASP A 146 7.52 0.96 -4.61
C ASP A 146 6.16 0.26 -4.71
N ILE A 147 6.09 -0.87 -5.41
CA ILE A 147 4.83 -1.61 -5.60
C ILE A 147 5.06 -3.08 -5.33
N HIS A 148 4.28 -3.64 -4.40
CA HIS A 148 4.15 -5.08 -4.17
C HIS A 148 2.73 -5.53 -4.52
N HIS A 149 2.57 -6.33 -5.58
CA HIS A 149 1.27 -6.85 -6.01
C HIS A 149 1.26 -8.37 -5.90
N VAL A 150 0.32 -8.92 -5.12
CA VAL A 150 0.18 -10.36 -4.89
C VAL A 150 -1.22 -10.80 -5.30
N CYS A 151 -1.30 -11.89 -6.05
CA CYS A 151 -2.55 -12.60 -6.28
C CYS A 151 -2.39 -14.11 -6.10
N THR A 152 -3.16 -14.70 -5.19
CA THR A 152 -3.01 -16.11 -4.79
C THR A 152 -3.91 -17.11 -5.51
N ASN A 153 -4.95 -16.68 -6.24
CA ASN A 153 -5.80 -17.57 -7.04
C ASN A 153 -6.00 -17.07 -8.50
N CYS A 154 -5.02 -16.33 -9.03
CA CYS A 154 -5.12 -15.73 -10.37
C CYS A 154 -4.75 -16.66 -11.54
N GLY A 155 -4.28 -17.88 -11.30
CA GLY A 155 -3.87 -18.80 -12.38
C GLY A 155 -2.65 -18.36 -13.22
N GLY A 156 -1.93 -17.32 -12.81
CA GLY A 156 -0.73 -16.78 -13.48
C GLY A 156 -0.36 -15.37 -12.96
N PRO A 157 0.83 -14.83 -13.29
CA PRO A 157 1.25 -13.51 -12.83
C PRO A 157 0.44 -12.44 -13.56
N ALA A 158 -0.60 -11.91 -12.92
CA ALA A 158 -1.44 -10.87 -13.50
C ALA A 158 -0.74 -9.51 -13.40
N MET A 159 -0.09 -9.10 -14.48
CA MET A 159 0.32 -7.71 -14.71
C MET A 159 -0.24 -7.26 -16.07
N LEU A 160 -1.22 -6.36 -16.09
CA LEU A 160 -1.55 -5.60 -17.30
C LEU A 160 -1.15 -4.14 -17.08
N MET A 161 0.14 -3.85 -17.25
CA MET A 161 0.62 -2.48 -17.40
C MET A 161 0.01 -1.87 -18.67
N ARG A 162 -0.92 -0.94 -18.54
CA ARG A 162 -1.23 0.05 -19.59
C ARG A 162 -0.71 1.42 -19.17
N ALA A 163 0.60 1.57 -19.17
CA ALA A 163 1.23 2.88 -19.30
C ALA A 163 1.93 2.94 -20.68
N PRO A 164 1.81 4.04 -21.44
CA PRO A 164 2.73 4.29 -22.54
C PRO A 164 4.13 4.51 -21.93
N ARG A 165 5.02 3.54 -22.15
CA ARG A 165 6.46 3.54 -21.77
C ARG A 165 7.18 4.82 -22.25
N PRO A 166 8.27 5.29 -21.59
CA PRO A 166 9.39 4.43 -21.14
C PRO A 166 9.89 4.56 -19.68
N LEU A 167 10.21 3.35 -19.14
CA LEU A 167 11.26 2.95 -18.18
C LEU A 167 11.12 3.49 -16.74
N GLN A 168 10.76 2.66 -15.76
CA GLN A 168 11.68 1.69 -15.16
C GLN A 168 10.94 0.38 -14.78
N MET A 169 11.48 -0.76 -15.19
CA MET A 169 10.94 -2.09 -14.88
C MET A 169 11.09 -2.37 -13.38
N PRO A 170 10.04 -2.79 -12.64
CA PRO A 170 10.24 -3.44 -11.36
C PRO A 170 10.96 -4.76 -11.60
N VAL A 171 12.07 -4.97 -10.89
CA VAL A 171 12.77 -6.25 -10.82
C VAL A 171 11.78 -7.26 -10.24
N PHE A 172 11.43 -8.28 -11.01
CA PHE A 172 10.80 -9.48 -10.48
C PHE A 172 11.84 -10.19 -9.61
N GLY A 173 11.69 -10.11 -8.30
CA GLY A 173 12.33 -11.05 -7.40
C GLY A 173 11.55 -12.35 -7.51
N ASP A 174 12.09 -13.33 -8.22
CA ASP A 174 11.75 -14.73 -7.97
C ASP A 174 12.09 -15.01 -6.50
N ASP A 175 11.09 -15.28 -5.68
CA ASP A 175 11.25 -15.97 -4.40
C ASP A 175 11.55 -17.45 -4.68
N GLY A 176 12.71 -17.68 -5.30
CA GLY A 176 13.33 -18.98 -5.35
C GLY A 176 13.87 -19.33 -3.96
N ARG A 177 13.02 -19.92 -3.11
CA ARG A 177 13.34 -20.94 -2.08
C ARG A 177 12.10 -21.50 -1.42
#